data_AF-A0A836BYG1-F1
#
_entry.id   AF-A0A836BYG1-F1
#
_cell.length_a   1.000
_cell.length_b   1.000
_cell.length_c   1.000
_cell.angle_alpha   90.00
_cell.angle_beta   90.00
_cell.angle_gamma   90.00
#
_symmetry.space_group_name_H-M   'P 1'
#
loop_
_entity.id
_entity.type
_entity.pdbx_description
1 polymer ?
#
loop_
_entity_poly.entity_id
_entity_poly.type
_entity_poly.pdbx_seq_one_letter_code
_entity_poly.pdbx_strand_id
1 'polypeptide(L)'
;MVVVAPSALYNFADSAEERIPGQRRNRSTQKKEARSVLDVVRGLTSMSAKQLGAVSHLLPPGGMEAVGIAAKLPRSNQGRKRQEALVAKMLRGQLTDPQIEKLQEAVSIATQSRGIFEDGDVSGLVESWREGLLGEDQEVIAEVYGYPVAWAPDHQQLRSLVRQCKEALEEEEQQRQAAEALVASDQASPTGSSSGSDGEGGESGGEGAAEAAAEAAADAAAVAGGPPRRRKGGKAPEPKSRPLVRSLGKLLKPLALRVVAERDAQA
;
A
#
# COMPACT_ATOMS: atom_id res chain seq x y z
N MET A 1 21.26 22.77 21.25
CA MET A 1 20.09 23.42 21.86
C MET A 1 18.86 22.71 21.34
N VAL A 2 18.16 21.95 22.20
CA VAL A 2 16.90 21.29 21.83
C VAL A 2 15.79 22.31 22.03
N VAL A 3 15.27 22.85 20.94
CA VAL A 3 14.07 23.70 20.98
C VAL A 3 12.90 22.78 21.25
N VAL A 4 12.48 22.70 22.51
CA VAL A 4 11.24 22.03 22.90
C VAL A 4 10.11 22.86 22.31
N ALA A 5 9.51 22.38 21.21
CA ALA A 5 8.30 22.98 20.67
C ALA A 5 7.26 23.04 21.78
N PRO A 6 6.59 24.18 22.02
CA PRO A 6 5.54 24.25 23.01
C PRO A 6 4.50 23.20 22.63
N SER A 7 4.24 22.24 23.53
CA SER A 7 3.06 21.39 23.41
C SER A 7 1.88 22.33 23.26
N ALA A 8 1.31 22.38 22.06
CA ALA A 8 0.14 23.20 21.75
C ALA A 8 -1.02 22.66 22.58
N LEU A 9 -1.10 23.10 23.83
CA LEU A 9 -2.23 22.86 24.71
C LEU A 9 -3.42 23.53 24.03
N TYR A 10 -4.31 22.69 23.50
CA TYR A 10 -5.51 23.09 22.80
C TYR A 10 -6.28 24.14 23.61
N ASN A 11 -6.37 25.36 23.07
CA ASN A 11 -7.13 26.43 23.69
C ASN A 11 -8.61 26.27 23.32
N PHE A 12 -9.39 25.70 24.24
CA PHE A 12 -10.83 25.53 24.06
C PHE A 12 -11.57 26.85 23.78
N ALA A 13 -10.98 28.00 24.14
CA ALA A 13 -11.57 29.31 23.91
C ALA A 13 -11.60 29.70 22.42
N ASP A 14 -10.61 29.29 21.62
CA ASP A 14 -10.49 29.69 20.21
C ASP A 14 -11.39 28.86 19.28
N SER A 15 -11.84 27.68 19.72
CA SER A 15 -12.77 26.82 18.96
C SER A 15 -14.25 27.24 19.04
N ALA A 16 -14.54 28.44 19.55
CA ALA A 16 -15.90 28.96 19.56
C ALA A 16 -16.26 29.52 18.18
N GLU A 17 -16.90 28.69 17.34
CA GLU A 17 -17.55 29.08 16.08
C GLU A 17 -18.11 30.51 16.19
N GLU A 18 -17.56 31.43 15.40
CA GLU A 18 -17.91 32.85 15.42
C GLU A 18 -19.41 33.00 15.17
N ARG A 19 -20.14 33.51 16.17
CA ARG A 19 -21.61 33.63 16.07
C ARG A 19 -21.93 34.79 15.16
N ILE A 20 -22.34 34.50 13.93
CA ILE A 20 -22.90 35.51 13.01
C ILE A 20 -24.20 36.05 13.63
N PRO A 21 -24.25 37.32 14.07
CA PRO A 21 -25.46 37.88 14.66
C PRO A 21 -26.63 37.84 13.67
N GLY A 22 -27.79 37.34 14.10
CA GLY A 22 -29.01 37.27 13.28
C GLY A 22 -29.25 35.95 12.55
N GLN A 23 -28.25 35.06 12.44
CA GLN A 23 -28.45 33.75 11.81
C GLN A 23 -29.06 32.76 12.81
N ARG A 24 -30.27 32.25 12.52
CA ARG A 24 -30.88 31.18 13.32
C ARG A 24 -30.10 29.89 13.12
N ARG A 25 -29.36 29.50 14.16
CA ARG A 25 -28.62 28.24 14.22
C ARG A 25 -29.56 27.06 13.97
N ASN A 26 -29.29 26.30 12.91
CA ASN A 26 -30.07 25.12 12.59
C ASN A 26 -29.68 23.96 13.53
N ARG A 27 -30.39 23.86 14.67
CA ARG A 27 -30.05 22.91 15.73
C ARG A 27 -30.08 21.45 15.26
N SER A 28 -30.88 21.13 14.24
CA SER A 28 -31.01 19.76 13.73
C SER A 28 -29.79 19.32 12.94
N THR A 29 -29.24 20.18 12.08
CA THR A 29 -28.07 19.87 11.23
C THR A 29 -26.84 19.66 12.09
N GLN A 30 -26.56 20.56 13.01
CA GLN A 30 -25.41 20.44 13.90
C GLN A 30 -25.48 19.24 14.83
N LYS A 31 -26.70 18.84 15.24
CA LYS A 31 -26.88 17.61 16.02
C LYS A 31 -26.60 16.37 15.16
N LYS A 32 -26.93 16.41 13.87
CA LYS A 32 -26.63 15.35 12.90
C LYS A 32 -25.12 15.27 12.62
N GLU A 33 -24.47 16.40 12.35
CA GLU A 33 -23.02 16.52 12.17
C GLU A 33 -22.27 16.02 13.41
N ALA A 34 -22.64 16.48 14.62
CA ALA A 34 -22.01 16.04 15.86
C ALA A 34 -22.15 14.53 16.10
N ARG A 35 -23.28 13.94 15.70
CA ARG A 35 -23.49 12.47 15.76
C ARG A 35 -22.63 11.76 14.72
N SER A 36 -22.58 12.25 13.49
CA SER A 36 -21.76 11.70 12.42
C SER A 36 -20.28 11.66 12.81
N VAL A 37 -19.72 12.76 13.35
CA VAL A 37 -18.34 12.78 13.84
C VAL A 37 -18.12 11.83 15.02
N LEU A 38 -19.10 11.71 15.94
CA LEU A 38 -19.00 10.75 17.03
C LEU A 38 -18.97 9.30 16.53
N ASP A 39 -19.71 8.99 15.47
CA ASP A 39 -19.71 7.66 14.86
C ASP A 39 -18.37 7.37 14.14
N VAL A 40 -17.75 8.37 13.51
CA VAL A 40 -16.36 8.29 13.02
C VAL A 40 -15.41 7.93 14.16
N VAL A 41 -15.46 8.65 15.29
CA VAL A 41 -14.59 8.38 16.44
C VAL A 41 -14.78 6.97 16.97
N ARG A 42 -16.03 6.50 17.08
CA ARG A 42 -16.31 5.10 17.46
C ARG A 42 -15.69 4.11 16.50
N GLY A 43 -15.78 4.39 15.19
CA GLY A 43 -15.08 3.64 14.16
C GLY A 43 -13.57 3.60 14.37
N LEU A 44 -12.95 4.78 14.54
CA LEU A 44 -11.51 4.91 14.82
C LEU A 44 -11.08 4.08 16.04
N THR A 45 -11.84 4.11 17.15
CA THR A 45 -11.52 3.31 18.34
C THR A 45 -11.64 1.80 18.16
N SER A 46 -12.24 1.34 17.05
CA SER A 46 -12.36 -0.07 16.69
C SER A 46 -11.33 -0.54 15.65
N MET A 47 -10.58 0.39 15.07
CA MET A 47 -9.55 0.09 14.08
C MET A 47 -8.30 -0.53 14.73
N SER A 48 -7.59 -1.35 13.96
CA SER A 48 -6.29 -1.87 14.37
C SER A 48 -5.23 -0.77 14.40
N ALA A 49 -4.15 -0.98 15.16
CA ALA A 49 -3.04 -0.02 15.23
C ALA A 49 -2.41 0.30 13.85
N LYS A 50 -2.37 -0.69 12.93
CA LYS A 50 -1.89 -0.48 11.57
C LYS A 50 -2.80 0.44 10.76
N GLN A 51 -4.11 0.23 10.86
CA GLN A 51 -5.12 1.07 10.21
C GLN A 51 -5.12 2.49 10.79
N LEU A 52 -4.99 2.64 12.11
CA LEU A 52 -4.85 3.93 12.76
C LEU A 52 -3.57 4.67 12.32
N GLY A 53 -2.47 3.94 12.13
CA GLY A 53 -1.23 4.51 11.58
C GLY A 53 -1.42 5.09 10.18
N ALA A 54 -2.21 4.45 9.33
CA ALA A 54 -2.49 4.91 7.97
C ALA A 54 -3.35 6.18 7.90
N VAL A 55 -4.09 6.48 8.97
CA VAL A 55 -4.99 7.65 9.08
C VAL A 55 -4.39 8.74 9.98
N SER A 56 -3.21 8.49 10.54
CA SER A 56 -2.59 9.33 11.57
C SER A 56 -2.34 10.78 11.14
N HIS A 57 -2.08 11.00 9.85
CA HIS A 57 -1.85 12.33 9.29
C HIS A 57 -3.13 13.17 9.15
N LEU A 58 -4.30 12.53 9.08
CA LEU A 58 -5.61 13.21 9.06
C LEU A 58 -6.09 13.61 10.46
N LEU A 59 -5.40 13.15 11.51
CA LEU A 59 -5.79 13.46 12.88
C LEU A 59 -5.03 14.69 13.38
N PRO A 60 -5.68 15.57 14.17
CA PRO A 60 -4.99 16.69 14.78
C PRO A 60 -3.94 16.20 15.80
N PRO A 61 -2.98 17.07 16.20
CA PRO A 61 -1.98 16.73 17.20
C PRO A 61 -2.63 16.26 18.51
N GLY A 62 -2.16 15.14 19.06
CA GLY A 62 -2.75 14.49 20.23
C GLY A 62 -4.01 13.65 19.94
N GLY A 63 -4.57 13.74 18.72
CA GLY A 63 -5.76 12.99 18.34
C GLY A 63 -5.56 11.47 18.35
N MET A 64 -4.43 10.98 17.86
CA MET A 64 -4.09 9.56 17.91
C MET A 64 -4.03 9.03 19.35
N GLU A 65 -3.41 9.79 20.27
CA GLU A 65 -3.30 9.41 21.68
C GLU A 65 -4.67 9.37 22.35
N ALA A 66 -5.50 10.38 22.09
CA ALA A 66 -6.84 10.47 22.65
C ALA A 66 -7.77 9.34 22.16
N VAL A 67 -7.66 8.95 20.88
CA VAL A 67 -8.34 7.77 20.31
C VAL A 67 -7.80 6.49 20.95
N GLY A 68 -6.48 6.37 21.13
CA GLY A 68 -5.85 5.23 21.80
C GLY A 68 -6.31 5.04 23.24
N ILE A 69 -6.47 6.13 24.00
CA ILE A 69 -7.02 6.10 25.37
C ILE A 69 -8.48 5.59 25.34
N ALA A 70 -9.31 6.10 24.43
CA ALA A 70 -10.69 5.63 24.28
C ALA A 70 -10.77 4.15 23.89
N ALA A 71 -9.89 3.70 23.00
CA ALA A 71 -9.84 2.31 22.53
C ALA A 71 -9.46 1.31 23.65
N LYS A 72 -8.57 1.72 24.57
CA LYS A 72 -8.16 0.91 25.74
C LYS A 72 -9.29 0.72 26.76
N LEU A 73 -10.26 1.63 26.83
CA LEU A 73 -11.35 1.56 27.78
C LEU A 73 -12.44 0.57 27.33
N PRO A 74 -13.05 -0.21 28.25
CA PRO A 74 -14.16 -1.10 27.92
C PRO A 74 -15.34 -0.37 27.27
N ARG A 75 -16.03 -1.00 26.30
CA ARG A 75 -17.15 -0.39 25.56
C ARG A 75 -18.32 0.05 26.45
N SER A 76 -18.55 -0.64 27.57
CA SER A 76 -19.60 -0.32 28.54
C SER A 76 -19.25 0.85 29.47
N ASN A 77 -17.98 1.26 29.53
CA ASN A 77 -17.49 2.26 30.47
C ASN A 77 -17.97 3.68 30.11
N GLN A 78 -18.53 4.41 31.07
CA GLN A 78 -18.93 5.80 30.89
C GLN A 78 -17.73 6.71 30.57
N GLY A 79 -16.55 6.41 31.13
CA GLY A 79 -15.30 7.10 30.81
C GLY A 79 -14.93 7.01 29.33
N ARG A 80 -15.18 5.86 28.68
CA ARG A 80 -14.99 5.72 27.23
C ARG A 80 -15.90 6.68 26.46
N LYS A 81 -17.19 6.72 26.80
CA LYS A 81 -18.16 7.62 26.15
C LYS A 81 -17.76 9.09 26.30
N ARG A 82 -17.22 9.47 27.46
CA ARG A 82 -16.70 10.83 27.71
C ARG A 82 -15.48 11.12 26.85
N GLN A 83 -14.55 10.17 26.74
CA GLN A 83 -13.35 10.31 25.91
C GLN A 83 -13.70 10.38 24.43
N GLU A 84 -14.59 9.52 23.92
CA GLU A 84 -15.09 9.57 22.54
C GLU A 84 -15.74 10.92 22.23
N ALA A 85 -16.54 11.46 23.16
CA ALA A 85 -17.16 12.78 23.01
C ALA A 85 -16.13 13.93 23.00
N LEU A 86 -15.07 13.83 23.81
CA LEU A 86 -13.98 14.80 23.80
C LEU A 86 -13.24 14.78 22.47
N VAL A 87 -12.87 13.60 21.97
CA VAL A 87 -12.24 13.44 20.66
C VAL A 87 -13.15 13.99 19.56
N ALA A 88 -14.44 13.67 19.57
CA ALA A 88 -15.39 14.18 18.58
C ALA A 88 -15.49 15.71 18.59
N LYS A 89 -15.43 16.33 19.79
CA LYS A 89 -15.39 17.79 19.93
C LYS A 89 -14.10 18.37 19.34
N MET A 90 -12.96 17.75 19.60
CA MET A 90 -11.66 18.17 19.07
C MET A 90 -11.62 18.05 17.54
N LEU A 91 -12.05 16.92 16.95
CA LEU A 91 -12.10 16.75 15.50
C LEU A 91 -12.96 17.82 14.83
N ARG A 92 -14.14 18.12 15.39
CA ARG A 92 -15.02 19.18 14.86
C ARG A 92 -14.41 20.59 14.94
N GLY A 93 -13.53 20.83 15.90
CA GLY A 93 -12.94 22.15 16.10
C GLY A 93 -11.67 22.38 15.28
N GLN A 94 -11.07 21.31 14.73
CA GLN A 94 -9.74 21.38 14.12
C GLN A 94 -9.67 20.80 12.71
N LEU A 95 -10.62 19.95 12.33
CA LEU A 95 -10.65 19.36 11.00
C LEU A 95 -11.68 20.07 10.13
N THR A 96 -11.33 20.20 8.86
CA THR A 96 -12.24 20.67 7.82
C THR A 96 -13.23 19.56 7.44
N ASP A 97 -14.38 19.94 6.87
CA ASP A 97 -15.37 18.98 6.37
C ASP A 97 -14.77 17.91 5.41
N PRO A 98 -13.92 18.24 4.41
CA PRO A 98 -13.32 17.23 3.55
C PRO A 98 -12.40 16.26 4.31
N GLN A 99 -11.70 16.73 5.36
CA GLN A 99 -10.90 15.83 6.20
C GLN A 99 -11.78 14.86 7.00
N ILE A 100 -12.94 15.32 7.49
CA ILE A 100 -13.92 14.47 8.17
C ILE A 100 -14.50 13.43 7.19
N GLU A 101 -14.74 13.79 5.94
CA GLU A 101 -15.19 12.86 4.89
C GLU A 101 -14.15 11.78 4.59
N LYS A 102 -12.87 12.15 4.44
CA LYS A 102 -11.77 11.18 4.30
C LYS A 102 -11.69 10.21 5.49
N LEU A 103 -11.88 10.73 6.72
CA LEU A 103 -11.93 9.89 7.91
C LEU A 103 -13.14 8.93 7.91
N GLN A 104 -14.30 9.37 7.43
CA GLN A 104 -15.48 8.52 7.27
C GLN A 104 -15.23 7.39 6.28
N GLU A 105 -14.61 7.69 5.14
CA GLU A 105 -14.22 6.70 4.14
C GLU A 105 -13.23 5.69 4.72
N ALA A 106 -12.18 6.16 5.41
CA ALA A 106 -11.20 5.30 6.05
C ALA A 106 -11.84 4.33 7.06
N VAL A 107 -12.78 4.82 7.88
CA VAL A 107 -13.55 4.00 8.83
C VAL A 107 -14.45 3.01 8.08
N SER A 108 -15.11 3.42 6.99
CA SER A 108 -15.95 2.56 6.16
C SER A 108 -15.13 1.41 5.56
N ILE A 109 -13.98 1.70 4.95
CA ILE A 109 -13.07 0.70 4.38
C ILE A 109 -12.59 -0.27 5.47
N ALA A 110 -12.17 0.25 6.62
CA ALA A 110 -11.68 -0.58 7.73
C ALA A 110 -12.75 -1.52 8.29
N THR A 111 -14.02 -1.07 8.35
CA THR A 111 -15.14 -1.85 8.87
C THR A 111 -15.68 -2.88 7.87
N GLN A 112 -15.75 -2.53 6.58
CA GLN A 112 -16.30 -3.40 5.54
C GLN A 112 -15.28 -4.41 5.01
N SER A 113 -14.10 -3.93 4.61
CA SER A 113 -13.12 -4.73 3.87
C SER A 113 -11.98 -5.25 4.73
N ARG A 114 -11.85 -4.75 5.98
CA ARG A 114 -10.66 -4.90 6.83
C ARG A 114 -9.37 -4.42 6.13
N GLY A 115 -9.48 -3.61 5.08
CA GLY A 115 -8.39 -3.02 4.34
C GLY A 115 -7.64 -1.95 5.12
N ILE A 116 -6.53 -1.50 4.55
CA ILE A 116 -5.79 -0.32 4.99
C ILE A 116 -6.25 0.84 4.11
N PHE A 117 -6.58 1.96 4.74
CA PHE A 117 -6.91 3.18 4.01
C PHE A 117 -5.67 3.71 3.30
N GLU A 118 -5.80 4.02 2.02
CA GLU A 118 -4.80 4.71 1.22
C GLU A 118 -5.40 6.05 0.81
N ASP A 119 -4.76 7.14 1.26
CA ASP A 119 -5.21 8.49 0.95
C ASP A 119 -4.95 8.78 -0.53
N GLY A 120 -6.04 8.96 -1.30
CA GLY A 120 -6.02 9.13 -2.75
C GLY A 120 -5.16 10.29 -3.22
N ASP A 121 -5.17 11.40 -2.49
CA ASP A 121 -4.40 12.60 -2.84
C ASP A 121 -2.90 12.35 -2.66
N VAL A 122 -2.54 11.68 -1.56
CA VAL A 122 -1.16 11.30 -1.26
C VAL A 122 -0.67 10.26 -2.25
N SER A 123 -1.47 9.23 -2.56
CA SER A 123 -1.08 8.22 -3.55
C SER A 123 -0.93 8.83 -4.93
N GLY A 124 -1.87 9.67 -5.38
CA GLY A 124 -1.80 10.33 -6.68
C GLY A 124 -0.56 11.22 -6.81
N LEU A 125 -0.24 12.00 -5.77
CA LEU A 125 0.96 12.85 -5.74
C LEU A 125 2.26 12.03 -5.76
N VAL A 126 2.32 10.92 -5.01
CA VAL A 126 3.48 10.02 -5.04
C VAL A 126 3.66 9.40 -6.42
N GLU A 127 2.56 9.02 -7.09
CA GLU A 127 2.61 8.47 -8.44
C GLU A 127 3.05 9.49 -9.48
N SER A 128 2.52 10.72 -9.43
CA SER A 128 2.94 11.79 -10.33
C SER A 128 4.42 12.15 -10.14
N TRP A 129 4.91 12.23 -8.91
CA TRP A 129 6.33 12.47 -8.64
C TRP A 129 7.20 11.29 -9.09
N ARG A 130 6.76 10.06 -8.87
CA ARG A 130 7.48 8.87 -9.32
C ARG A 130 7.63 8.85 -10.84
N GLU A 131 6.56 9.16 -11.57
CA GLU A 131 6.55 9.22 -13.03
C GLU A 131 7.43 10.38 -13.53
N GLY A 132 7.28 11.58 -12.97
CA GLY A 132 8.11 12.74 -13.36
C GLY A 132 9.60 12.54 -13.08
N LEU A 133 9.98 11.94 -11.93
CA LEU A 133 11.38 11.66 -11.61
C LEU A 133 12.02 10.62 -12.55
N LEU A 134 11.25 9.60 -12.95
CA LEU A 134 11.72 8.60 -13.91
C LEU A 134 11.76 9.18 -15.33
N GLY A 135 10.83 10.07 -15.68
CA GLY A 135 10.75 10.76 -16.97
C GLY A 135 11.67 11.97 -17.14
N GLU A 136 12.48 12.32 -16.12
CA GLU A 136 13.36 13.50 -16.12
C GLU A 136 12.63 14.84 -16.28
N ASP A 137 11.38 14.91 -15.81
CA ASP A 137 10.63 16.15 -15.80
C ASP A 137 11.29 17.15 -14.84
N GLN A 138 11.83 18.23 -15.42
CA GLN A 138 12.56 19.25 -14.67
C GLN A 138 11.68 19.98 -13.66
N GLU A 139 10.38 20.12 -13.93
CA GLU A 139 9.44 20.78 -13.01
C GLU A 139 9.25 19.94 -11.76
N VAL A 140 9.01 18.63 -11.92
CA VAL A 140 8.87 17.67 -10.81
C VAL A 140 10.17 17.53 -10.03
N ILE A 141 11.32 17.50 -10.72
CA ILE A 141 12.64 17.47 -10.08
C ILE A 141 12.84 18.73 -9.23
N ALA A 142 12.57 19.92 -9.78
CA ALA A 142 12.70 21.18 -9.06
C ALA A 142 11.75 21.25 -7.86
N GLU A 143 10.52 20.75 -8.00
CA GLU A 143 9.55 20.69 -6.91
C GLU A 143 10.06 19.76 -5.79
N VAL A 144 10.35 18.50 -6.10
CA VAL A 144 10.72 17.47 -5.10
C VAL A 144 12.01 17.82 -4.38
N TYR A 145 13.03 18.33 -5.09
CA TYR A 145 14.31 18.73 -4.47
C TYR A 145 14.29 20.15 -3.88
N GLY A 146 13.27 20.96 -4.21
CA GLY A 146 13.09 22.30 -3.68
C GLY A 146 12.54 22.32 -2.25
N TYR A 147 11.91 21.23 -1.80
CA TYR A 147 11.40 21.13 -0.43
C TYR A 147 12.53 21.14 0.62
N PRO A 148 12.29 21.68 1.82
CA PRO A 148 13.28 21.71 2.89
C PRO A 148 13.79 20.31 3.27
N VAL A 149 15.10 20.21 3.56
CA VAL A 149 15.75 18.94 3.99
C VAL A 149 15.12 18.38 5.28
N ALA A 150 14.49 19.22 6.10
CA ALA A 150 13.75 18.78 7.29
C ALA A 150 12.46 17.99 6.96
N TRP A 151 11.98 18.07 5.72
CA TRP A 151 10.76 17.43 5.24
C TRP A 151 11.04 16.27 4.30
N ALA A 152 12.11 16.39 3.52
CA ALA A 152 12.43 15.43 2.49
C ALA A 152 13.26 14.24 3.01
N PRO A 153 13.11 13.06 2.40
CA PRO A 153 14.09 11.98 2.51
C PRO A 153 15.46 12.46 2.03
N ASP A 154 16.53 11.76 2.41
CA ASP A 154 17.88 12.06 1.94
C ASP A 154 17.93 12.17 0.40
N HIS A 155 18.14 13.37 -0.13
CA HIS A 155 18.16 13.65 -1.57
C HIS A 155 19.25 12.84 -2.30
N GLN A 156 20.31 12.43 -1.60
CA GLN A 156 21.32 11.55 -2.20
C GLN A 156 20.78 10.14 -2.38
N GLN A 157 20.08 9.61 -1.37
CA GLN A 157 19.41 8.30 -1.47
C GLN A 157 18.37 8.29 -2.58
N LEU A 158 17.55 9.36 -2.65
CA LEU A 158 16.54 9.49 -3.70
C LEU A 158 17.17 9.47 -5.09
N ARG A 159 18.23 10.25 -5.33
CA ARG A 159 18.96 10.25 -6.62
C ARG A 159 19.56 8.89 -6.95
N SER A 160 20.16 8.23 -5.96
CA SER A 160 20.75 6.90 -6.17
C SER A 160 19.71 5.86 -6.56
N LEU A 161 18.52 5.90 -5.95
CA LEU A 161 17.41 5.00 -6.27
C LEU A 161 16.77 5.32 -7.62
N VAL A 162 16.59 6.59 -7.97
CA VAL A 162 16.09 6.96 -9.30
C VAL A 162 17.03 6.43 -10.39
N ARG A 163 18.35 6.54 -10.19
CA ARG A 163 19.34 5.97 -11.12
C ARG A 163 19.23 4.45 -11.23
N GLN A 164 19.16 3.74 -10.10
CA GLN A 164 18.98 2.28 -10.07
C GLN A 164 17.67 1.84 -10.73
N CYS A 165 16.58 2.59 -10.54
CA CYS A 165 15.31 2.30 -11.19
C CYS A 165 15.41 2.42 -12.72
N LYS A 166 16.09 3.46 -13.23
CA LYS A 166 16.30 3.66 -14.66
C LYS A 166 17.17 2.57 -15.26
N GLU A 167 18.32 2.29 -14.65
CA GLU A 167 19.20 1.19 -15.06
C GLU A 167 18.43 -0.13 -15.14
N ALA A 168 17.58 -0.42 -14.14
CA ALA A 168 16.76 -1.64 -14.12
C ALA A 168 15.64 -1.67 -15.16
N LEU A 169 15.05 -0.52 -15.51
CA LEU A 169 14.02 -0.41 -16.56
C LEU A 169 14.64 -0.56 -17.94
N GLU A 170 15.79 0.07 -18.19
CA GLU A 170 16.54 -0.08 -19.44
C GLU A 170 17.00 -1.52 -19.66
N GLU A 171 17.52 -2.19 -18.61
CA GLU A 171 17.86 -3.62 -18.68
C GLU A 171 16.64 -4.51 -19.04
N GLU A 172 15.47 -4.18 -18.49
CA GLU A 172 14.22 -4.93 -18.76
C GLU A 172 13.74 -4.69 -20.20
N GLU A 173 13.82 -3.46 -20.69
CA GLU A 173 13.52 -3.13 -22.08
C GLU A 173 14.49 -3.82 -23.05
N GLN A 174 15.79 -3.82 -22.75
CA GLN A 174 16.79 -4.54 -23.54
C GLN A 174 16.54 -6.06 -23.56
N GLN A 175 16.20 -6.65 -22.40
CA GLN A 175 15.83 -8.07 -22.33
C GLN A 175 14.57 -8.38 -23.13
N ARG A 176 13.57 -7.48 -23.10
CA ARG A 176 12.34 -7.63 -23.87
C ARG A 176 12.61 -7.54 -25.37
N GLN A 177 13.41 -6.58 -25.80
CA GLN A 177 13.84 -6.44 -27.20
C GLN A 177 14.66 -7.65 -27.66
N ALA A 178 15.57 -8.17 -26.82
CA ALA A 178 16.34 -9.37 -27.13
C ALA A 178 15.46 -10.63 -27.23
N ALA A 179 14.49 -10.79 -26.33
CA ALA A 179 13.53 -11.88 -26.38
C ALA A 179 12.62 -11.81 -27.62
N GLU A 180 12.17 -10.60 -27.99
CA GLU A 180 11.39 -10.36 -29.20
C GLU A 180 12.22 -10.64 -30.47
N ALA A 181 13.48 -10.23 -30.51
CA ALA A 181 14.40 -10.53 -31.60
C ALA A 181 14.66 -12.04 -31.75
N LEU A 182 14.81 -12.78 -30.64
CA LEU A 182 14.93 -14.24 -30.65
C LEU A 182 13.68 -14.92 -31.21
N VAL A 183 12.48 -14.50 -30.76
CA VAL A 183 11.21 -15.05 -31.28
C VAL A 183 11.00 -14.71 -32.76
N ALA A 184 11.39 -13.50 -33.19
CA ALA A 184 11.33 -13.11 -34.60
C ALA A 184 12.30 -13.91 -35.48
N SER A 185 13.48 -14.29 -34.96
CA SER A 185 14.45 -15.12 -35.69
C SER A 185 14.01 -16.58 -35.86
N ASP A 186 13.22 -17.12 -34.93
CA ASP A 186 12.76 -18.52 -34.95
C ASP A 186 11.55 -18.73 -35.90
N GLN A 187 10.81 -17.67 -36.25
CA GLN A 187 9.72 -17.73 -37.25
C GLN A 187 10.19 -17.54 -38.70
N ALA A 188 11.47 -17.21 -38.93
CA ALA A 188 12.02 -17.04 -40.28
C ALA A 188 12.57 -18.34 -40.91
N SER A 189 12.45 -19.50 -40.25
CA SER A 189 12.76 -20.82 -40.83
C SER A 189 11.59 -21.78 -40.68
N PRO A 190 10.81 -22.02 -41.75
CA PRO A 190 10.65 -23.40 -42.18
C PRO A 190 10.54 -23.52 -43.71
N THR A 191 11.67 -23.65 -44.40
CA THR A 191 11.68 -24.27 -45.72
C THR A 191 12.93 -25.11 -45.92
N GLY A 192 12.76 -26.44 -45.95
CA GLY A 192 13.63 -27.31 -46.75
C GLY A 192 14.30 -28.48 -46.05
N SER A 193 13.65 -29.64 -46.12
CA SER A 193 14.20 -30.84 -46.78
C SER A 193 15.44 -31.56 -46.20
N SER A 194 15.22 -32.75 -45.63
CA SER A 194 15.98 -33.99 -45.88
C SER A 194 15.13 -35.17 -45.36
N SER A 195 14.44 -35.95 -46.21
CA SER A 195 14.94 -37.05 -47.06
C SER A 195 15.68 -38.15 -46.28
N GLY A 196 14.97 -39.27 -46.06
CA GLY A 196 15.42 -40.65 -46.24
C GLY A 196 16.43 -41.27 -45.26
N SER A 197 15.98 -42.29 -44.51
CA SER A 197 16.59 -43.64 -44.57
C SER A 197 15.75 -44.64 -43.77
N ASP A 198 15.10 -45.54 -44.49
CA ASP A 198 14.65 -46.84 -43.99
C ASP A 198 15.85 -47.67 -43.50
N GLY A 199 15.60 -48.51 -42.49
CA GLY A 199 16.60 -49.41 -41.91
C GLY A 199 15.94 -50.44 -41.00
N GLU A 200 15.38 -51.49 -41.62
CA GLU A 200 15.00 -52.76 -40.99
C GLU A 200 16.24 -53.55 -40.52
N GLY A 201 16.09 -54.31 -39.44
CA GLY A 201 16.85 -55.54 -39.18
C GLY A 201 17.64 -55.56 -37.87
N GLY A 202 17.37 -56.55 -37.01
CA GLY A 202 18.30 -56.90 -35.94
C GLY A 202 17.70 -57.58 -34.71
N GLU A 203 17.29 -58.82 -34.88
CA GLU A 203 16.94 -59.80 -33.85
C GLU A 203 18.19 -60.30 -33.07
N SER A 204 17.94 -61.06 -31.98
CA SER A 204 18.91 -61.76 -31.09
C SER A 204 19.45 -60.91 -29.95
N GLY A 205 19.37 -61.29 -28.66
CA GLY A 205 19.31 -62.60 -28.05
C GLY A 205 20.34 -62.59 -26.90
N GLY A 206 19.93 -62.84 -25.66
CA GLY A 206 20.81 -62.73 -24.50
C GLY A 206 20.13 -63.06 -23.18
N GLU A 207 19.87 -64.36 -22.98
CA GLU A 207 19.54 -64.98 -21.69
C GLU A 207 20.74 -64.94 -20.72
N GLY A 208 20.47 -65.00 -19.41
CA GLY A 208 21.47 -65.20 -18.36
C GLY A 208 21.12 -64.44 -17.08
N ALA A 209 20.10 -64.86 -16.33
CA ALA A 209 20.23 -65.78 -15.18
C ALA A 209 20.69 -65.10 -13.89
N ALA A 210 19.78 -64.94 -12.93
CA ALA A 210 19.89 -65.55 -11.60
C ALA A 210 18.67 -65.17 -10.75
N GLU A 211 17.78 -66.14 -10.67
CA GLU A 211 16.66 -66.28 -9.75
C GLU A 211 17.18 -66.49 -8.31
N ALA A 212 16.56 -65.80 -7.35
CA ALA A 212 16.44 -66.28 -5.97
C ALA A 212 15.14 -65.71 -5.38
N ALA A 213 14.11 -66.57 -5.42
CA ALA A 213 13.08 -66.84 -4.41
C ALA A 213 13.11 -66.01 -3.10
N ALA A 214 12.02 -65.67 -2.41
CA ALA A 214 10.58 -65.93 -2.53
C ALA A 214 9.89 -65.10 -1.42
N GLU A 215 8.54 -65.07 -1.45
CA GLU A 215 7.63 -64.66 -0.37
C GLU A 215 7.56 -63.17 0.04
N ALA A 216 6.58 -62.46 -0.53
CA ALA A 216 5.52 -61.77 0.23
C ALA A 216 4.55 -61.07 -0.74
N ALA A 217 3.60 -61.83 -1.30
CA ALA A 217 2.45 -61.28 -1.98
C ALA A 217 1.25 -61.32 -1.03
N ALA A 218 0.96 -60.20 -0.37
CA ALA A 218 -0.37 -59.76 0.06
C ALA A 218 -0.23 -58.41 0.77
N ASP A 219 -1.19 -57.50 0.54
CA ASP A 219 -1.35 -56.20 1.19
C ASP A 219 -0.40 -55.06 0.80
N ALA A 220 -0.75 -54.35 -0.30
CA ALA A 220 -0.75 -52.87 -0.38
C ALA A 220 -1.18 -52.34 -1.77
N ALA A 221 -2.08 -53.03 -2.47
CA ALA A 221 -2.78 -52.46 -3.64
C ALA A 221 -3.98 -51.62 -3.16
N ALA A 222 -3.75 -50.54 -2.42
CA ALA A 222 -4.82 -49.64 -1.97
C ALA A 222 -4.34 -48.25 -1.49
N VAL A 223 -3.45 -47.55 -2.22
CA VAL A 223 -3.32 -46.07 -2.07
C VAL A 223 -3.02 -45.42 -3.43
N ALA A 224 -3.83 -45.76 -4.44
CA ALA A 224 -3.94 -45.01 -5.68
C ALA A 224 -5.18 -44.11 -5.59
N GLY A 225 -5.03 -42.91 -5.00
CA GLY A 225 -6.15 -41.99 -4.80
C GLY A 225 -5.81 -40.66 -4.15
N GLY A 226 -4.55 -40.22 -4.22
CA GLY A 226 -4.18 -38.87 -3.80
C GLY A 226 -4.60 -37.86 -4.87
N PRO A 227 -5.36 -36.79 -4.53
CA PRO A 227 -5.73 -35.76 -5.50
C PRO A 227 -4.46 -35.14 -6.11
N PRO A 228 -4.48 -34.74 -7.40
CA PRO A 228 -3.32 -34.20 -8.07
C PRO A 228 -2.83 -33.00 -7.28
N ARG A 229 -1.62 -33.10 -6.71
CA ARG A 229 -0.89 -31.96 -6.16
C ARG A 229 -0.76 -30.95 -7.29
N ARG A 230 -1.62 -29.93 -7.27
CA ARG A 230 -1.52 -28.74 -8.11
C ARG A 230 -0.09 -28.25 -8.02
N ARG A 231 0.71 -28.47 -9.07
CA ARG A 231 1.98 -27.79 -9.28
C ARG A 231 1.66 -26.31 -9.18
N LYS A 232 2.08 -25.71 -8.07
CA LYS A 232 2.00 -24.28 -7.82
C LYS A 232 2.73 -23.64 -8.99
N GLY A 233 1.97 -23.06 -9.93
CA GLY A 233 2.51 -22.45 -11.15
C GLY A 233 3.68 -21.56 -10.76
N GLY A 234 4.85 -21.86 -11.32
CA GLY A 234 6.02 -21.01 -11.15
C GLY A 234 5.65 -19.63 -11.65
N LYS A 235 5.44 -18.70 -10.73
CA LYS A 235 5.34 -17.27 -11.08
C LYS A 235 6.64 -16.94 -11.80
N ALA A 236 6.53 -16.44 -13.03
CA ALA A 236 7.66 -15.86 -13.74
C ALA A 236 8.40 -14.90 -12.77
N PRO A 237 9.74 -14.88 -12.79
CA PRO A 237 10.52 -14.00 -11.92
C PRO A 237 10.01 -12.57 -12.08
N GLU A 238 9.65 -11.92 -10.97
CA GLU A 238 9.23 -10.52 -11.03
C GLU A 238 10.40 -9.68 -11.59
N PRO A 239 10.12 -8.73 -12.49
CA PRO A 239 11.18 -7.86 -12.99
C PRO A 239 11.83 -7.10 -11.84
N LYS A 240 13.16 -6.97 -11.91
CA LYS A 240 14.00 -6.36 -10.87
C LYS A 240 13.63 -4.88 -10.61
N SER A 241 13.01 -4.22 -11.59
CA SER A 241 12.52 -2.84 -11.53
C SER A 241 11.41 -2.66 -10.47
N ARG A 242 10.49 -3.62 -10.33
CA ARG A 242 9.31 -3.51 -9.43
C ARG A 242 9.65 -3.24 -7.95
N PRO A 243 10.55 -3.98 -7.28
CA PRO A 243 10.89 -3.69 -5.90
C PRO A 243 11.53 -2.30 -5.70
N LEU A 244 12.30 -1.83 -6.69
CA LEU A 244 12.93 -0.49 -6.66
C LEU A 244 11.90 0.62 -6.84
N VAL A 245 10.95 0.45 -7.77
CA VAL A 245 9.85 1.41 -7.96
C VAL A 245 8.98 1.50 -6.69
N ARG A 246 8.76 0.37 -5.99
CA ARG A 246 8.07 0.37 -4.69
C ARG A 246 8.90 1.05 -3.59
N SER A 247 10.23 0.92 -3.58
CA SER A 247 11.07 1.59 -2.58
C SER A 247 11.11 3.10 -2.81
N LEU A 248 11.12 3.54 -4.07
CA LEU A 248 11.00 4.94 -4.46
C LEU A 248 9.71 5.56 -3.92
N GLY A 249 8.55 4.90 -4.13
CA GLY A 249 7.27 5.37 -3.60
C GLY A 249 7.24 5.44 -2.06
N LYS A 250 7.89 4.51 -1.37
CA LYS A 250 7.99 4.54 0.11
C LYS A 250 8.81 5.72 0.62
N LEU A 251 9.87 6.13 -0.10
CA LEU A 251 10.66 7.30 0.27
C LEU A 251 9.93 8.61 -0.02
N LEU A 252 9.13 8.67 -1.08
CA LEU A 252 8.37 9.86 -1.45
C LEU A 252 7.13 10.08 -0.55
N LYS A 253 6.54 9.01 -0.01
CA LYS A 253 5.30 9.09 0.78
C LYS A 253 5.35 10.06 1.97
N PRO A 254 6.40 10.08 2.82
CA PRO A 254 6.50 11.06 3.91
C PRO A 254 6.51 12.51 3.43
N LEU A 255 7.15 12.79 2.30
CA LEU A 255 7.17 14.12 1.70
C LEU A 255 5.79 14.49 1.19
N ALA A 256 5.12 13.59 0.46
CA ALA A 256 3.79 13.81 -0.08
C ALA A 256 2.75 14.07 1.03
N LEU A 257 2.83 13.32 2.14
CA LEU A 257 1.98 13.54 3.31
C LEU A 257 2.09 14.95 3.88
N ARG A 258 3.31 15.52 3.92
CA ARG A 258 3.52 16.89 4.40
C ARG A 258 3.01 17.92 3.42
N VAL A 259 3.27 17.74 2.13
CA VAL A 259 2.80 18.65 1.08
C VAL A 259 1.28 18.71 1.05
N VAL A 260 0.60 17.56 1.14
CA VAL A 260 -0.87 17.52 1.24
C VAL A 260 -1.35 18.22 2.52
N ALA A 261 -0.72 17.96 3.67
CA ALA A 261 -1.08 18.61 4.93
C ALA A 261 -0.91 20.14 4.89
N GLU A 262 0.11 20.66 4.22
CA GLU A 262 0.29 22.11 4.05
C GLU A 262 -0.72 22.72 3.08
N ARG A 263 -1.05 22.03 1.99
CA ARG A 263 -2.09 22.47 1.06
C ARG A 263 -3.45 22.54 1.77
N ASP A 264 -3.76 21.53 2.57
CA ASP A 264 -4.99 21.50 3.38
C ASP A 264 -5.01 22.60 4.45
N ALA A 265 -3.86 23.02 4.98
CA ALA A 265 -3.76 24.09 5.97
C ALA A 265 -3.86 25.51 5.36
N GLN A 266 -3.61 25.64 4.06
CA GLN A 266 -3.70 26.92 3.33
C GLN A 266 -5.08 27.18 2.71
N ALA A 267 -5.91 26.14 2.57
CA ALA A 267 -7.27 26.19 2.03
C ALA A 267 -8.29 26.66 3.07
#